data_AF-A0A011QUH6-F1
#
_entry.id   AF-A0A011QUH6-F1
#
_cell.length_a   1.000
_cell.length_b   1.000
_cell.length_c   1.000
_cell.angle_alpha   90.00
_cell.angle_beta   90.00
_cell.angle_gamma   90.00
#
_symmetry.space_group_name_H-M   'P 1'
#
loop_
_entity.id
_entity.type
_entity.pdbx_description
1 polymer ?
#
loop_
_entity_poly.entity_id
_entity_poly.type
_entity_poly.pdbx_seq_one_letter_code
_entity_poly.pdbx_strand_id
1 'polypeptide(L)'
;MLDFNDAPTEHRVDLAAQRDDLRAELLARLPSVLMALFPAGKVRGRTFVIGDIDGNPGDSLEIVLTGEKAGLWTDRATGEGGDVFELIARHHGLDTRTAFPAVMEAAAGLLGRALIHPALARHEAPLDELGPYTAKWDYLSANGELIACVYRYDPAPGRKEFRPWDVRARMCRAPDPRPLYNLPAVAQTDTVVLVEGEKCADALIRQGIVATTAMNGAKAPVDKTDWTPLAGKAVLIWPDRDAPGWDYAEAAARARGGVGMCRHRLPVGGHPRAADRQAGEMGCGRRIKRRLRCRCLHRRGRTAGDQGGNAGAADLQPRRPAR
;
A
#
# COMPACT_ATOMS: atom_id res chain seq x y z
N MET A 1 3.48 17.50 37.08
CA MET A 1 3.03 17.17 35.71
C MET A 1 4.29 16.79 34.97
N LEU A 2 4.50 15.50 34.71
CA LEU A 2 5.69 15.01 34.01
C LEU A 2 5.61 15.48 32.57
N ASP A 3 6.54 16.34 32.17
CA ASP A 3 6.69 16.83 30.80
C ASP A 3 7.31 15.71 29.95
N PHE A 4 6.58 15.27 28.93
CA PHE A 4 6.99 14.18 28.04
C PHE A 4 7.95 14.62 26.93
N ASN A 5 8.37 15.90 26.91
CA ASN A 5 9.31 16.42 25.90
C ASN A 5 10.80 16.36 26.32
N ASP A 6 11.13 16.04 27.57
CA ASP A 6 12.52 15.83 28.03
C ASP A 6 12.92 14.34 28.00
N ALA A 7 12.60 13.63 26.92
CA ALA A 7 13.18 12.31 26.70
C ALA A 7 14.65 12.50 26.28
N PRO A 8 15.65 11.95 27.01
CA PRO A 8 17.04 12.09 26.64
C PRO A 8 17.26 11.57 25.23
N THR A 9 17.70 12.48 24.36
CA THR A 9 18.05 12.21 22.97
C THR A 9 19.23 11.24 22.95
N GLU A 10 19.02 10.08 22.33
CA GLU A 10 20.02 9.12 21.87
C GLU A 10 20.84 8.36 22.94
N HIS A 11 20.25 7.31 23.51
CA HIS A 11 21.06 6.12 23.81
C HIS A 11 21.41 5.43 22.49
N ARG A 12 22.49 5.89 21.82
CA ARG A 12 23.06 5.16 20.70
C ARG A 12 23.49 3.79 21.24
N VAL A 13 22.80 2.74 20.81
CA VAL A 13 23.10 1.36 21.23
C VAL A 13 24.53 1.04 20.80
N ASP A 14 25.41 0.84 21.78
CA ASP A 14 26.76 0.34 21.51
C ASP A 14 26.68 -1.16 21.23
N LEU A 15 26.62 -1.49 19.94
CA LEU A 15 26.53 -2.87 19.46
C LEU A 15 27.76 -3.70 19.84
N ALA A 16 28.92 -3.08 20.00
CA ALA A 16 30.13 -3.78 20.41
C ALA A 16 30.04 -4.17 21.88
N ALA A 17 29.63 -3.24 22.75
CA ALA A 17 29.38 -3.53 24.16
C ALA A 17 28.29 -4.60 24.34
N GLN A 18 27.18 -4.49 23.60
CA GLN A 18 26.09 -5.47 23.66
C GLN A 18 26.54 -6.88 23.24
N ARG A 19 27.42 -6.99 22.23
CA ARG A 19 28.04 -8.25 21.82
C ARG A 19 28.91 -8.83 22.92
N ASP A 20 29.75 -8.00 23.52
CA ASP A 20 30.71 -8.44 24.54
C ASP A 20 30.00 -8.88 25.83
N ASP A 21 28.96 -8.16 26.24
CA ASP A 21 28.07 -8.55 27.35
C ASP A 21 27.40 -9.90 27.07
N LEU A 22 26.85 -10.07 25.86
CA LEU A 22 26.19 -11.32 25.47
C LEU A 22 27.18 -12.49 25.46
N ARG A 23 28.40 -12.26 24.96
CA ARG A 23 29.48 -13.26 24.99
C ARG A 23 29.82 -13.66 26.41
N ALA A 24 30.00 -12.70 27.31
CA ALA A 24 30.33 -12.96 28.71
C ALA A 24 29.24 -13.81 29.40
N GLU A 25 27.97 -13.50 29.14
CA GLU A 25 26.84 -14.25 29.71
C GLU A 25 26.72 -15.67 29.13
N LEU A 26 26.93 -15.83 27.82
CA LEU A 26 27.00 -17.16 27.18
C LEU A 26 28.08 -18.02 27.82
N LEU A 27 29.29 -17.47 28.03
CA LEU A 27 30.39 -18.19 28.65
C LEU A 27 30.10 -18.54 30.12
N ALA A 28 29.45 -17.64 30.86
CA ALA A 28 29.08 -17.88 32.26
C ALA A 28 28.04 -19.00 32.42
N ARG A 29 27.18 -19.21 31.41
CA ARG A 29 26.13 -20.26 31.40
C ARG A 29 26.37 -21.35 30.36
N LEU A 30 27.61 -21.49 29.90
CA LEU A 30 27.98 -22.30 28.74
C LEU A 30 27.48 -23.76 28.82
N PRO A 31 27.57 -24.49 29.95
CA PRO A 31 27.02 -25.84 30.02
C PRO A 31 25.52 -25.90 29.73
N SER A 32 24.73 -24.97 30.27
CA SER A 32 23.28 -24.93 30.05
C SER A 32 22.92 -24.55 28.62
N VAL A 33 23.66 -23.60 28.03
CA VAL A 33 23.50 -23.20 26.63
C VAL A 33 23.78 -24.38 25.70
N LEU A 34 24.88 -25.11 25.95
CA LEU A 34 25.22 -26.28 25.14
C LEU A 34 24.21 -27.42 25.32
N MET A 35 23.63 -27.62 26.50
CA MET A 35 22.56 -28.61 26.67
C MET A 35 21.27 -28.24 25.94
N ALA A 36 20.97 -26.95 25.80
CA ALA A 36 19.83 -26.47 25.02
C ALA A 36 20.06 -26.66 23.51
N LEU A 37 21.27 -26.38 23.01
CA LEU A 37 21.65 -26.58 21.61
C LEU A 37 21.83 -28.05 21.23
N PHE A 38 22.42 -28.84 22.14
CA PHE A 38 22.93 -30.17 21.89
C PHE A 38 22.49 -31.16 22.97
N PRO A 39 21.21 -31.58 22.99
CA PRO A 39 20.67 -32.43 24.05
C PRO A 39 21.36 -33.79 24.19
N ALA A 40 21.97 -34.29 23.10
CA ALA A 40 22.67 -35.57 23.08
C ALA A 40 24.13 -35.49 23.58
N GLY A 41 24.67 -34.29 23.79
CA GLY A 41 26.05 -34.09 24.19
C GLY A 41 26.30 -34.41 25.66
N LYS A 42 27.58 -34.52 26.02
CA LYS A 42 28.01 -34.97 27.36
C LYS A 42 29.13 -34.10 27.89
N VAL A 43 29.05 -33.74 29.17
CA VAL A 43 30.16 -33.09 29.88
C VAL A 43 31.20 -34.14 30.26
N ARG A 44 32.46 -33.92 29.85
CA ARG A 44 33.62 -34.73 30.23
C ARG A 44 34.67 -33.83 30.88
N GLY A 45 34.61 -33.72 32.21
CA GLY A 45 35.53 -32.89 32.97
C GLY A 45 35.39 -31.41 32.59
N ARG A 46 36.39 -30.87 31.88
CA ARG A 46 36.44 -29.45 31.47
C ARG A 46 35.92 -29.20 30.05
N THR A 47 35.45 -30.23 29.37
CA THR A 47 34.97 -30.14 27.98
C THR A 47 33.57 -30.72 27.85
N PHE A 48 32.88 -30.31 26.80
CA PHE A 48 31.62 -30.84 26.34
C PHE A 48 31.85 -31.54 25.01
N VAL A 49 31.33 -32.75 24.85
CA VAL A 49 31.55 -33.53 23.62
C VAL A 49 30.22 -33.93 22.99
N ILE A 50 30.19 -33.90 21.65
CA ILE A 50 29.10 -34.39 20.81
C ILE A 50 29.66 -34.90 19.47
N GLY A 51 28.85 -35.56 18.66
CA GLY A 51 29.28 -36.15 17.39
C GLY A 51 29.57 -35.11 16.33
N ASP A 52 28.70 -34.11 16.15
CA ASP A 52 28.80 -33.09 15.13
C ASP A 52 27.95 -31.84 15.45
N ILE A 53 27.99 -30.86 14.55
CA ILE A 53 27.26 -29.59 14.65
C ILE A 53 25.75 -29.74 14.49
N ASP A 54 25.30 -30.84 13.91
CA ASP A 54 23.87 -31.16 13.74
C ASP A 54 23.27 -31.77 15.02
N GLY A 55 24.12 -32.08 16.00
CA GLY A 55 23.70 -32.60 17.31
C GLY A 55 23.61 -34.13 17.37
N ASN A 56 24.23 -34.84 16.44
CA ASN A 56 24.27 -36.30 16.50
C ASN A 56 25.16 -36.77 17.66
N PRO A 57 24.84 -37.91 18.30
CA PRO A 57 25.63 -38.42 19.42
C PRO A 57 27.02 -38.87 18.95
N GLY A 58 28.06 -38.54 19.73
CA GLY A 58 29.44 -38.90 19.45
C GLY A 58 30.42 -38.08 20.28
N ASP A 59 31.70 -38.14 19.93
CA ASP A 59 32.79 -37.51 20.69
C ASP A 59 33.74 -36.68 19.79
N SER A 60 33.36 -36.40 18.54
CA SER A 60 34.24 -35.74 17.55
C SER A 60 34.28 -34.21 17.70
N LEU A 61 33.14 -33.60 18.01
CA LEU A 61 33.01 -32.17 18.31
C LEU A 61 33.25 -31.95 19.81
N GLU A 62 34.31 -31.22 20.14
CA GLU A 62 34.70 -30.91 21.51
C GLU A 62 34.62 -29.40 21.76
N ILE A 63 33.96 -28.99 22.84
CA ILE A 63 33.84 -27.59 23.27
C ILE A 63 34.45 -27.42 24.65
N VAL A 64 35.32 -26.44 24.83
CA VAL A 64 35.98 -26.18 26.11
C VAL A 64 35.03 -25.38 27.02
N LEU A 65 34.77 -25.88 28.23
CA LEU A 65 33.81 -25.28 29.16
C LEU A 65 34.41 -24.24 30.11
N THR A 66 35.72 -24.32 30.39
CA THR A 66 36.34 -23.52 31.45
C THR A 66 37.75 -23.05 31.07
N GLY A 67 38.21 -21.96 31.70
CA GLY A 67 39.53 -21.37 31.46
C GLY A 67 39.55 -20.36 30.32
N GLU A 68 40.73 -19.91 29.92
CA GLU A 68 40.90 -18.87 28.89
C GLU A 68 40.35 -19.25 27.51
N LYS A 69 40.23 -20.56 27.26
CA LYS A 69 39.70 -21.11 26.01
C LYS A 69 38.21 -21.47 26.10
N ALA A 70 37.51 -21.08 27.16
CA ALA A 70 36.09 -21.38 27.31
C ALA A 70 35.28 -20.86 26.12
N GLY A 71 34.38 -21.71 25.60
CA GLY A 71 33.56 -21.42 24.43
C GLY A 71 34.26 -21.63 23.09
N LEU A 72 35.53 -22.02 23.06
CA LEU A 72 36.17 -22.50 21.84
C LEU A 72 35.78 -23.95 21.59
N TRP A 73 35.49 -24.26 20.33
CA TRP A 73 35.15 -25.60 19.90
C TRP A 73 36.07 -26.08 18.78
N THR A 74 36.20 -27.40 18.66
CA THR A 74 36.99 -28.05 17.62
C THR A 74 36.32 -29.37 17.25
N ASP A 75 36.09 -29.57 15.95
CA ASP A 75 35.70 -30.85 15.40
C ASP A 75 36.94 -31.61 14.93
N ARG A 76 37.22 -32.74 15.56
CA ARG A 76 38.37 -33.59 15.20
C ARG A 76 38.17 -34.36 13.90
N ALA A 77 36.93 -34.56 13.46
CA ALA A 77 36.64 -35.27 12.22
C ALA A 77 36.90 -34.39 10.99
N THR A 78 36.54 -33.11 11.07
CA THR A 78 36.69 -32.14 9.96
C THR A 78 37.93 -31.26 10.09
N GLY A 79 38.49 -31.13 11.30
CA GLY A 79 39.59 -30.20 11.60
C GLY A 79 39.15 -28.75 11.76
N GLU A 80 37.84 -28.50 11.78
CA GLU A 80 37.27 -27.16 11.92
C GLU A 80 37.16 -26.75 13.39
N GLY A 81 37.08 -25.44 13.64
CA GLY A 81 36.91 -24.91 14.98
C GLY A 81 36.56 -23.44 14.93
N GLY A 82 36.09 -22.92 16.06
CA GLY A 82 35.60 -21.56 16.15
C GLY A 82 35.26 -21.15 17.58
N ASP A 83 34.60 -20.01 17.71
CA ASP A 83 34.08 -19.52 18.98
C ASP A 83 32.61 -19.90 19.21
N VAL A 84 32.07 -19.47 20.35
CA VAL A 84 30.69 -19.76 20.76
C VAL A 84 29.65 -19.16 19.80
N PHE A 85 29.92 -18.01 19.17
CA PHE A 85 29.00 -17.44 18.20
C PHE A 85 29.05 -18.19 16.88
N GLU A 86 30.23 -18.62 16.45
CA GLU A 86 30.38 -19.48 15.27
C GLU A 86 29.72 -20.85 15.49
N LEU A 87 29.81 -21.42 16.69
CA LEU A 87 29.10 -22.65 17.05
C LEU A 87 27.58 -22.50 16.91
N ILE A 88 27.02 -21.44 17.51
CA ILE A 88 25.59 -21.13 17.43
C ILE A 88 25.18 -20.87 15.98
N ALA A 89 25.98 -20.10 15.24
CA ALA A 89 25.70 -19.77 13.85
C ALA A 89 25.59 -21.06 13.01
N ARG A 90 26.60 -21.94 13.09
CA ARG A 90 26.63 -23.15 12.27
C ARG A 90 25.52 -24.13 12.64
N HIS A 91 25.19 -24.28 13.92
CA HIS A 91 24.06 -25.11 14.36
C HIS A 91 22.72 -24.63 13.75
N HIS A 92 22.56 -23.32 13.58
CA HIS A 92 21.38 -22.74 12.93
C HIS A 92 21.53 -22.56 11.41
N GLY A 93 22.60 -23.06 10.79
CA GLY A 93 22.86 -22.88 9.35
C GLY A 93 23.11 -21.43 8.94
N LEU A 94 23.59 -20.59 9.85
CA LEU A 94 23.91 -19.18 9.66
C LEU A 94 25.42 -18.97 9.44
N ASP A 95 25.76 -17.94 8.67
CA ASP A 95 27.14 -17.48 8.47
C ASP A 95 27.39 -16.20 9.28
N THR A 96 28.46 -16.18 10.07
CA THR A 96 28.78 -15.07 11.00
C THR A 96 29.19 -13.78 10.29
N ARG A 97 29.60 -13.84 9.02
CA ARG A 97 30.02 -12.66 8.24
C ARG A 97 28.84 -11.98 7.56
N THR A 98 27.84 -12.76 7.17
CA THR A 98 26.70 -12.29 6.37
C THR A 98 25.42 -12.16 7.19
N ALA A 99 25.27 -12.95 8.26
CA ALA A 99 24.05 -13.04 9.06
C ALA A 99 24.30 -12.79 10.57
N PHE A 100 25.33 -12.01 10.92
CA PHE A 100 25.68 -11.73 12.32
C PHE A 100 24.51 -11.24 13.20
N PRO A 101 23.60 -10.36 12.73
CA PRO A 101 22.45 -9.96 13.54
C PRO A 101 21.53 -11.13 13.92
N ALA A 102 21.33 -12.09 13.01
CA ALA A 102 20.53 -13.28 13.30
C ALA A 102 21.25 -14.24 14.28
N VAL A 103 22.59 -14.31 14.21
CA VAL A 103 23.41 -15.05 15.17
C VAL A 103 23.28 -14.45 16.58
N MET A 104 23.31 -13.12 16.67
CA MET A 104 23.10 -12.37 17.92
C MET A 104 21.70 -12.65 18.50
N GLU A 105 20.65 -12.68 17.67
CA GLU A 105 19.30 -13.04 18.10
C GLU A 105 19.21 -14.49 18.62
N ALA A 106 19.78 -15.44 17.89
CA ALA A 106 19.79 -16.84 18.32
C ALA A 106 20.51 -17.01 19.68
N ALA A 107 21.67 -16.36 19.83
CA ALA A 107 22.41 -16.33 21.09
C ALA A 107 21.61 -15.70 22.24
N ALA A 108 20.92 -14.59 22.00
CA ALA A 108 20.07 -13.95 23.00
C ALA A 108 18.87 -14.82 23.39
N GLY A 109 18.26 -15.50 22.42
CA GLY A 109 17.17 -16.45 22.63
C GLY A 109 17.56 -17.60 23.56
N LEU A 110 18.77 -18.15 23.41
CA LEU A 110 19.30 -19.20 24.30
C LEU A 110 19.47 -18.74 25.75
N LEU A 111 19.65 -17.43 25.96
CA LEU A 111 19.74 -16.81 27.28
C LEU A 111 18.39 -16.25 27.78
N GLY A 112 17.32 -16.35 26.99
CA GLY A 112 16.01 -15.77 27.31
C GLY A 112 16.01 -14.24 27.29
N ARG A 113 16.93 -13.61 26.56
CA ARG A 113 17.12 -12.15 26.48
C ARG A 113 16.56 -11.61 25.17
N ALA A 114 15.96 -10.42 25.21
CA ALA A 114 15.69 -9.61 24.03
C ALA A 114 16.85 -8.64 23.76
N LEU A 115 17.34 -8.58 22.53
CA LEU A 115 18.33 -7.57 22.15
C LEU A 115 17.66 -6.22 21.94
N ILE A 116 18.38 -5.17 22.29
CA ILE A 116 18.05 -3.82 21.86
C ILE A 116 18.53 -3.70 20.42
N HIS A 117 17.60 -3.63 19.48
CA HIS A 117 17.94 -3.25 18.12
C HIS A 117 18.02 -1.73 18.05
N PRO A 118 19.03 -1.16 17.34
CA PRO A 118 18.97 0.24 17.00
C PRO A 118 17.67 0.47 16.24
N ALA A 119 16.88 1.45 16.66
CA ALA A 119 15.73 1.86 15.87
C ALA A 119 16.24 2.13 14.45
N LEU A 120 15.59 1.52 13.44
CA LEU A 120 15.85 1.88 12.05
C LEU A 120 15.83 3.41 12.01
N ALA A 121 16.96 4.02 11.66
CA ALA A 121 17.05 5.46 11.58
C ALA A 121 15.88 5.90 10.70
N ARG A 122 14.88 6.55 11.33
CA ARG A 122 13.90 7.28 10.56
C ARG A 122 14.75 8.33 9.88
N HIS A 123 15.01 8.15 8.59
CA HIS A 123 15.34 9.27 7.75
C HIS A 123 14.13 10.20 7.93
N GLU A 124 14.28 11.22 8.77
CA GLU A 124 13.50 12.43 8.63
C GLU A 124 13.73 12.84 7.19
N ALA A 125 12.74 12.55 6.33
CA ALA A 125 12.76 13.08 4.99
C ALA A 125 13.05 14.58 5.16
N PRO A 126 14.06 15.13 4.48
CA PRO A 126 14.32 16.56 4.54
C PRO A 126 12.97 17.25 4.39
N LEU A 127 12.56 18.00 5.42
CA LEU A 127 11.27 18.68 5.37
C LEU A 127 11.29 19.50 4.08
N ASP A 128 10.42 19.12 3.15
CA ASP A 128 10.22 19.85 1.91
C ASP A 128 10.06 21.33 2.27
N GLU A 129 10.64 22.27 1.52
CA GLU A 129 10.58 23.71 1.81
C GLU A 129 9.13 24.23 1.96
N LEU A 130 8.16 23.42 1.48
CA LEU A 130 6.72 23.62 1.58
C LEU A 130 6.09 23.28 2.95
N GLY A 131 6.85 22.71 3.90
CA GLY A 131 6.34 22.25 5.19
C GLY A 131 5.60 20.90 5.14
N PRO A 132 4.86 20.52 6.20
CA PRO A 132 4.13 19.25 6.22
C PRO A 132 2.99 19.24 5.19
N TYR A 133 2.75 18.09 4.56
CA TYR A 133 1.59 17.93 3.68
C TYR A 133 0.29 18.03 4.49
N THR A 134 -0.73 18.67 3.92
CA THR A 134 -2.05 18.86 4.54
C THR A 134 -3.04 17.75 4.16
N ALA A 135 -2.78 17.04 3.06
CA ALA A 135 -3.55 15.87 2.64
C ALA A 135 -2.69 14.91 1.82
N LYS A 136 -3.08 13.63 1.79
CA LYS A 136 -2.45 12.58 1.00
C LYS A 136 -3.52 11.68 0.40
N TRP A 137 -3.37 11.32 -0.88
CA TRP A 137 -4.23 10.35 -1.56
C TRP A 137 -3.42 9.22 -2.16
N ASP A 138 -3.82 7.99 -1.87
CA ASP A 138 -3.15 6.78 -2.32
C ASP A 138 -3.86 6.19 -3.55
N TYR A 139 -3.11 6.05 -4.64
CA TYR A 139 -3.56 5.44 -5.88
C TYR A 139 -3.16 3.98 -5.86
N LEU A 140 -4.17 3.10 -5.80
CA LEU A 140 -4.00 1.65 -5.73
C LEU A 140 -4.32 1.00 -7.08
N SER A 141 -3.71 -0.16 -7.34
CA SER A 141 -4.12 -1.06 -8.42
C SER A 141 -5.49 -1.69 -8.11
N ALA A 142 -6.11 -2.35 -9.10
CA ALA A 142 -7.36 -3.08 -8.86
C ALA A 142 -7.24 -4.16 -7.76
N ASN A 143 -6.02 -4.67 -7.53
CA ASN A 143 -5.71 -5.68 -6.51
C ASN A 143 -5.30 -5.07 -5.15
N GLY A 144 -5.27 -3.73 -5.03
CA GLY A 144 -4.93 -3.04 -3.79
C GLY A 144 -3.45 -2.69 -3.60
N GLU A 145 -2.60 -2.92 -4.60
CA GLU A 145 -1.17 -2.56 -4.52
C GLU A 145 -0.97 -1.06 -4.71
N LEU A 146 -0.08 -0.44 -3.93
CA LEU A 146 0.18 1.00 -4.04
C LEU A 146 0.98 1.34 -5.30
N ILE A 147 0.39 2.14 -6.19
CA ILE A 147 1.00 2.59 -7.45
C ILE A 147 1.61 3.98 -7.29
N ALA A 148 0.88 4.90 -6.66
CA ALA A 148 1.32 6.27 -6.45
C ALA A 148 0.69 6.92 -5.22
N CYS A 149 1.31 7.98 -4.73
CA CYS A 149 0.73 8.86 -3.71
C CYS A 149 0.66 10.28 -4.27
N VAL A 150 -0.39 11.04 -3.97
CA VAL A 150 -0.44 12.48 -4.24
C VAL A 150 -0.45 13.20 -2.91
N TYR A 151 0.58 14.00 -2.65
CA TYR A 151 0.69 14.84 -1.48
C TYR A 151 0.21 16.25 -1.82
N ARG A 152 -0.57 16.85 -0.92
CA ARG A 152 -0.97 18.26 -1.02
C ARG A 152 -0.24 19.07 0.03
N TYR A 153 0.27 20.22 -0.39
CA TYR A 153 0.88 21.22 0.46
C TYR A 153 0.09 22.53 0.34
N ASP A 154 -0.09 23.22 1.46
CA ASP A 154 -0.70 24.54 1.53
C ASP A 154 0.30 25.52 2.18
N PRO A 155 1.42 25.88 1.51
CA PRO A 155 2.53 26.64 2.10
C PRO A 155 2.15 28.09 2.49
N ALA A 156 1.07 28.62 1.91
CA ALA A 156 0.54 29.94 2.25
C ALA A 156 -0.98 29.97 2.00
N PRO A 157 -1.74 30.85 2.68
CA PRO A 157 -3.18 30.99 2.45
C PRO A 157 -3.50 31.24 0.97
N GLY A 158 -4.29 30.35 0.37
CA GLY A 158 -4.68 30.44 -1.04
C GLY A 158 -3.68 29.84 -2.05
N ARG A 159 -2.50 29.40 -1.60
CA ARG A 159 -1.56 28.61 -2.42
C ARG A 159 -1.74 27.12 -2.10
N LYS A 160 -1.98 26.33 -3.14
CA LYS A 160 -2.04 24.86 -3.08
C LYS A 160 -1.05 24.29 -4.07
N GLU A 161 -0.27 23.31 -3.64
CA GLU A 161 0.65 22.56 -4.48
C GLU A 161 0.40 21.07 -4.30
N PHE A 162 0.43 20.32 -5.40
CA PHE A 162 0.23 18.87 -5.41
C PHE A 162 1.48 18.20 -5.96
N ARG A 163 2.07 17.27 -5.20
CA ARG A 163 3.26 16.52 -5.60
C ARG A 163 2.93 15.02 -5.68
N PRO A 164 2.85 14.46 -6.90
CA PRO A 164 2.73 13.02 -7.06
C PRO A 164 4.07 12.33 -6.78
N TRP A 165 3.98 11.15 -6.19
CA TRP A 165 5.07 10.23 -5.93
C TRP A 165 4.78 8.91 -6.65
N ASP A 166 5.66 8.52 -7.55
CA ASP A 166 5.63 7.25 -8.26
C ASP A 166 6.35 6.19 -7.42
N VAL A 167 5.62 5.18 -6.96
CA VAL A 167 6.13 4.15 -6.05
C VAL A 167 7.11 3.22 -6.75
N ARG A 168 6.87 2.90 -8.02
CA ARG A 168 7.73 2.03 -8.82
C ARG A 168 9.04 2.73 -9.15
N ALA A 169 8.97 3.99 -9.56
CA ALA A 169 10.16 4.78 -9.89
C ALA A 169 10.90 5.31 -8.65
N ARG A 170 10.23 5.37 -7.50
CA ARG A 170 10.71 6.00 -6.26
C ARG A 170 11.12 7.47 -6.48
N MET A 171 10.28 8.21 -7.21
CA MET A 171 10.54 9.61 -7.59
C MET A 171 9.30 10.47 -7.44
N CYS A 172 9.49 11.76 -7.14
CA CYS A 172 8.46 12.79 -7.18
C CYS A 172 8.05 13.11 -8.63
N ARG A 173 7.27 12.21 -9.24
CA ARG A 173 6.67 12.38 -10.58
C ARG A 173 5.34 11.64 -10.66
N ALA A 174 4.52 12.03 -11.62
CA ALA A 174 3.33 11.25 -11.96
C ALA A 174 3.74 9.98 -12.74
N PRO A 175 3.18 8.80 -12.42
CA PRO A 175 3.38 7.60 -13.23
C PRO A 175 2.91 7.78 -14.67
N ASP A 176 3.46 6.96 -15.58
CA ASP A 176 3.04 6.88 -16.98
C ASP A 176 2.77 5.41 -17.35
N PRO A 177 1.51 5.01 -17.65
CA PRO A 177 0.30 5.85 -17.66
C PRO A 177 -0.19 6.21 -16.26
N ARG A 178 -0.97 7.30 -16.14
CA ARG A 178 -1.53 7.77 -14.87
C ARG A 178 -2.74 6.93 -14.45
N PRO A 179 -2.75 6.35 -13.24
CA PRO A 179 -3.89 5.58 -12.76
C PRO A 179 -5.06 6.49 -12.39
N LEU A 180 -6.27 5.93 -12.42
CA LEU A 180 -7.45 6.55 -11.81
C LEU A 180 -7.47 6.31 -10.30
N TYR A 181 -8.15 7.18 -9.56
CA TYR A 181 -8.29 7.02 -8.12
C TYR A 181 -9.30 5.90 -7.77
N ASN A 182 -9.10 5.23 -6.64
CA ASN A 182 -10.05 4.22 -6.10
C ASN A 182 -10.33 3.02 -7.03
N LEU A 183 -9.31 2.53 -7.75
CA LEU A 183 -9.44 1.40 -8.68
C LEU A 183 -10.00 0.10 -8.06
N PRO A 184 -9.64 -0.30 -6.82
CA PRO A 184 -10.23 -1.50 -6.20
C PRO A 184 -11.76 -1.49 -6.19
N ALA A 185 -12.37 -0.36 -5.81
CA ALA A 185 -13.82 -0.23 -5.79
C ALA A 185 -14.42 -0.10 -7.20
N VAL A 186 -13.73 0.61 -8.10
CA VAL A 186 -14.12 0.77 -9.51
C VAL A 186 -14.17 -0.58 -10.24
N ALA A 187 -13.22 -1.48 -9.95
CA ALA A 187 -13.18 -2.81 -10.55
C ALA A 187 -14.44 -3.63 -10.22
N GLN A 188 -14.95 -3.50 -8.98
CA GLN A 188 -16.04 -4.31 -8.44
C GLN A 188 -17.46 -3.80 -8.76
N THR A 189 -17.61 -2.68 -9.46
CA THR A 189 -18.92 -2.08 -9.77
C THR A 189 -19.09 -1.81 -11.26
N ASP A 190 -20.33 -1.88 -11.74
CA ASP A 190 -20.68 -1.46 -13.10
C ASP A 190 -21.05 0.02 -13.20
N THR A 191 -21.24 0.70 -12.05
CA THR A 191 -21.61 2.12 -12.01
C THR A 191 -20.60 2.91 -11.21
N VAL A 192 -20.01 3.95 -11.81
CA VAL A 192 -18.99 4.81 -11.19
C VAL A 192 -19.34 6.29 -11.40
N VAL A 193 -19.04 7.13 -10.41
CA VAL A 193 -19.12 8.60 -10.55
C VAL A 193 -17.72 9.15 -10.81
N LEU A 194 -17.52 9.83 -11.93
CA LEU A 194 -16.28 10.54 -12.25
C LEU A 194 -16.41 12.00 -11.80
N VAL A 195 -15.51 12.44 -10.92
CA VAL A 195 -15.42 13.82 -10.43
C VAL A 195 -14.08 14.44 -10.83
N GLU A 196 -13.91 15.73 -10.52
CA GLU A 196 -12.72 16.51 -10.87
C GLU A 196 -11.55 16.39 -9.90
N GLY A 197 -11.73 15.83 -8.70
CA GLY A 197 -10.63 15.80 -7.74
C GLY A 197 -10.83 14.79 -6.62
N GLU A 198 -9.72 14.43 -5.98
CA GLU A 198 -9.64 13.36 -4.99
C GLU A 198 -10.45 13.71 -3.74
N LYS A 199 -10.44 14.97 -3.32
CA LYS A 199 -11.26 15.47 -2.19
C LYS A 199 -12.77 15.28 -2.44
N CYS A 200 -13.23 15.56 -3.67
CA CYS A 200 -14.63 15.37 -4.05
C CYS A 200 -14.97 13.88 -4.15
N ALA A 201 -14.04 13.05 -4.64
CA ALA A 201 -14.22 11.60 -4.71
C ALA A 201 -14.35 10.99 -3.31
N ASP A 202 -13.47 11.36 -2.37
CA ASP A 202 -13.54 10.92 -0.97
C ASP A 202 -14.87 11.28 -0.31
N ALA A 203 -15.39 12.48 -0.59
CA ALA A 203 -16.69 12.90 -0.06
C ALA A 203 -17.84 11.98 -0.51
N LEU A 204 -17.81 11.51 -1.76
CA LEU A 204 -18.77 10.55 -2.29
C LEU A 204 -18.54 9.13 -1.75
N ILE A 205 -17.27 8.69 -1.68
CA ILE A 205 -16.89 7.38 -1.16
C ILE A 205 -17.35 7.20 0.28
N ARG A 206 -17.20 8.23 1.14
CA ARG A 206 -17.70 8.23 2.52
C ARG A 206 -19.22 8.08 2.63
N GLN A 207 -19.97 8.39 1.55
CA GLN A 207 -21.42 8.20 1.48
C GLN A 207 -21.81 6.83 0.89
N GLY A 208 -20.83 5.97 0.60
CA GLY A 208 -21.01 4.66 -0.01
C GLY A 208 -21.26 4.72 -1.53
N ILE A 209 -20.82 5.79 -2.19
CA ILE A 209 -20.92 5.93 -3.65
C ILE A 209 -19.53 5.69 -4.24
N VAL A 210 -19.41 4.74 -5.17
CA VAL A 210 -18.14 4.51 -5.86
C VAL A 210 -17.85 5.68 -6.79
N ALA A 211 -16.85 6.47 -6.42
CA ALA A 211 -16.38 7.62 -7.17
C ALA A 211 -14.88 7.48 -7.49
N THR A 212 -14.46 8.13 -8.58
CA THR A 212 -13.09 8.17 -9.08
C THR A 212 -12.77 9.54 -9.68
N THR A 213 -11.48 9.82 -9.88
CA THR A 213 -10.95 11.02 -10.54
C THR A 213 -9.67 10.68 -11.28
N ALA A 214 -9.32 11.49 -12.27
CA ALA A 214 -8.00 11.46 -12.90
C ALA A 214 -6.97 12.22 -12.04
N MET A 215 -5.71 11.78 -12.11
CA MET A 215 -4.59 12.38 -11.36
C MET A 215 -4.28 13.79 -11.89
N ASN A 216 -4.14 14.75 -10.96
CA ASN A 216 -4.07 16.20 -11.17
C ASN A 216 -5.43 16.89 -11.45
N GLY A 217 -6.54 16.17 -11.28
CA GLY A 217 -7.89 16.71 -11.30
C GLY A 217 -8.28 17.43 -12.59
N ALA A 218 -8.86 18.63 -12.49
CA ALA A 218 -9.29 19.44 -13.65
C ALA A 218 -8.17 19.74 -14.69
N LYS A 219 -6.90 19.64 -14.28
CA LYS A 219 -5.73 19.79 -15.19
C LYS A 219 -5.11 18.45 -15.57
N ALA A 220 -5.84 17.34 -15.39
CA ALA A 220 -5.36 16.03 -15.76
C ALA A 220 -5.14 15.96 -17.29
N PRO A 221 -3.94 15.58 -17.75
CA PRO A 221 -3.68 15.30 -19.15
C PRO A 221 -4.46 14.03 -19.52
N VAL A 222 -5.51 14.22 -20.30
CA VAL A 222 -6.42 13.17 -20.75
C VAL A 222 -5.68 12.06 -21.48
N ASP A 223 -4.70 12.42 -22.31
CA ASP A 223 -3.91 11.48 -23.13
C ASP A 223 -2.94 10.61 -22.32
N LYS A 224 -2.60 11.03 -21.09
CA LYS A 224 -1.69 10.28 -20.20
C LYS A 224 -2.45 9.49 -19.14
N THR A 225 -3.77 9.57 -19.10
CA THR A 225 -4.60 8.89 -18.11
C THR A 225 -5.07 7.55 -18.65
N ASP A 226 -4.90 6.49 -17.86
CA ASP A 226 -5.44 5.18 -18.21
C ASP A 226 -6.95 5.14 -17.94
N TRP A 227 -7.73 5.24 -19.01
CA TRP A 227 -9.20 5.16 -18.97
C TRP A 227 -9.75 3.74 -19.10
N THR A 228 -8.89 2.75 -19.37
CA THR A 228 -9.29 1.36 -19.59
C THR A 228 -10.10 0.77 -18.42
N PRO A 229 -9.87 1.10 -17.13
CA PRO A 229 -10.66 0.55 -16.02
C PRO A 229 -12.14 0.95 -16.05
N LEU A 230 -12.48 1.97 -16.84
CA LEU A 230 -13.84 2.46 -16.99
C LEU A 230 -14.53 1.93 -18.27
N ALA A 231 -13.84 1.20 -19.13
CA ALA A 231 -14.43 0.60 -20.32
C ALA A 231 -15.59 -0.35 -19.94
N GLY A 232 -16.70 -0.29 -20.69
CA GLY A 232 -17.89 -1.12 -20.45
C GLY A 232 -18.75 -0.75 -19.22
N LYS A 233 -18.29 0.16 -18.35
CA LYS A 233 -19.03 0.60 -17.15
C LYS A 233 -19.95 1.79 -17.44
N ALA A 234 -21.05 1.91 -16.70
CA ALA A 234 -21.92 3.08 -16.70
C ALA A 234 -21.31 4.19 -15.84
N VAL A 235 -20.98 5.35 -16.44
CA VAL A 235 -20.38 6.44 -15.66
C VAL A 235 -21.11 7.74 -15.75
N LEU A 236 -21.24 8.30 -14.55
CA LEU A 236 -21.80 9.59 -14.28
C LEU A 236 -20.66 10.59 -14.10
N ILE A 237 -20.48 11.50 -15.06
CA ILE A 237 -19.54 12.60 -14.89
C ILE A 237 -20.23 13.71 -14.10
N TRP A 238 -19.63 14.14 -13.00
CA TRP A 238 -20.11 15.19 -12.12
C TRP A 238 -19.04 16.29 -12.02
N PRO A 239 -19.13 17.33 -12.86
CA PRO A 239 -18.22 18.46 -12.80
C PRO A 239 -18.57 19.46 -11.70
N ASP A 240 -17.59 20.25 -11.30
CA ASP A 240 -17.75 21.46 -10.52
C ASP A 240 -18.50 22.53 -11.33
N ARG A 241 -19.11 23.48 -10.62
CA ARG A 241 -20.02 24.46 -11.23
C ARG A 241 -19.27 25.68 -11.76
N ASP A 242 -18.28 25.46 -12.61
CA ASP A 242 -17.50 26.51 -13.26
C ASP A 242 -17.08 26.13 -14.68
N ALA A 243 -16.59 27.09 -15.46
CA ALA A 243 -16.16 26.86 -16.84
C ALA A 243 -15.08 25.76 -16.97
N PRO A 244 -14.01 25.77 -16.15
CA PRO A 244 -12.99 24.71 -16.17
C PRO A 244 -13.56 23.30 -15.95
N GLY A 245 -14.53 23.16 -15.05
CA GLY A 245 -15.14 21.86 -14.77
C GLY A 245 -15.95 21.31 -15.93
N TRP A 246 -16.61 22.18 -16.70
CA TRP A 246 -17.30 21.78 -17.93
C TRP A 246 -16.32 21.27 -19.00
N ASP A 247 -15.20 21.97 -19.19
CA ASP A 247 -14.18 21.57 -20.16
C ASP A 247 -13.56 20.21 -19.79
N TYR A 248 -13.30 19.98 -18.50
CA TYR A 248 -12.84 18.69 -18.00
C TYR A 248 -13.86 17.58 -18.27
N ALA A 249 -15.13 17.82 -17.97
CA ALA A 249 -16.18 16.82 -18.19
C ALA A 249 -16.32 16.45 -19.66
N GLU A 250 -16.21 17.42 -20.57
CA GLU A 250 -16.26 17.17 -22.00
C GLU A 250 -15.02 16.39 -22.48
N ALA A 251 -13.83 16.77 -22.01
CA ALA A 251 -12.59 16.09 -22.37
C ALA A 251 -12.58 14.63 -21.88
N ALA A 252 -13.01 14.38 -20.64
CA ALA A 252 -13.12 13.03 -20.08
C ALA A 252 -14.20 12.18 -20.77
N ALA A 253 -15.32 12.79 -21.19
CA ALA A 253 -16.37 12.11 -21.95
C ALA A 253 -15.87 11.65 -23.33
N ARG A 254 -15.06 12.49 -24.00
CA ARG A 254 -14.46 12.19 -25.31
C ARG A 254 -13.42 11.07 -25.20
N ALA A 255 -12.53 11.15 -24.21
CA ALA A 255 -11.46 10.16 -23.97
C ALA A 255 -11.96 8.72 -23.82
N ARG A 256 -13.17 8.58 -23.29
CA ARG A 256 -13.79 7.29 -23.02
C ARG A 256 -14.64 6.73 -24.16
N GLY A 257 -14.87 7.51 -25.22
CA GLY A 257 -15.67 7.06 -26.36
C GLY A 257 -17.19 7.15 -26.15
N GLY A 258 -17.67 8.22 -25.50
CA GLY A 258 -19.09 8.58 -25.47
C GLY A 258 -19.91 7.86 -24.41
N VAL A 259 -20.01 8.46 -23.22
CA VAL A 259 -20.88 7.98 -22.13
C VAL A 259 -21.83 9.11 -21.70
N GLY A 260 -23.07 8.76 -21.36
CA GLY A 260 -24.14 9.71 -21.06
C GLY A 260 -23.81 10.67 -19.91
N MET A 261 -23.49 11.92 -20.27
CA MET A 261 -23.38 13.05 -19.35
C MET A 261 -24.73 13.33 -18.68
N CYS A 262 -24.82 13.23 -17.36
CA CYS A 262 -26.00 13.69 -16.65
C CYS A 262 -25.85 15.16 -16.28
N ARG A 263 -26.46 16.00 -17.11
CA ARG A 263 -26.66 17.43 -16.85
C ARG A 263 -27.58 17.60 -15.64
N HIS A 264 -27.07 17.85 -14.44
CA HIS A 264 -27.91 18.21 -13.29
C HIS A 264 -27.76 19.69 -12.95
N ARG A 265 -28.76 20.49 -13.35
CA ARG A 265 -28.96 21.87 -12.88
C ARG A 265 -29.64 21.79 -11.51
N LEU A 266 -28.92 22.05 -10.42
CA LEU A 266 -29.52 22.29 -9.10
C LEU A 266 -29.69 23.81 -8.90
N PRO A 267 -30.87 24.31 -8.51
CA PRO A 267 -31.03 25.71 -8.13
C PRO A 267 -30.41 25.88 -6.75
N VAL A 268 -29.17 26.39 -6.69
CA VAL A 268 -28.62 26.91 -5.44
C VAL A 268 -29.09 28.36 -5.37
N GLY A 269 -30.17 28.60 -4.61
CA GLY A 269 -30.59 29.96 -4.29
C GLY A 269 -29.57 30.62 -3.36
N GLY A 270 -29.19 31.86 -3.67
CA GLY A 270 -28.46 32.76 -2.77
C GLY A 270 -26.99 33.00 -3.11
N HIS A 271 -26.74 34.10 -3.83
CA HIS A 271 -25.52 34.93 -3.95
C HIS A 271 -24.09 34.31 -4.08
N PRO A 272 -23.30 34.75 -5.09
CA PRO A 272 -21.94 34.28 -5.31
C PRO A 272 -20.95 35.03 -4.41
N ARG A 273 -20.48 34.39 -3.33
CA ARG A 273 -19.21 34.71 -2.63
C ARG A 273 -18.88 33.77 -1.46
N ALA A 274 -19.72 32.77 -1.14
CA ALA A 274 -19.51 31.85 -0.03
C ALA A 274 -19.26 30.38 -0.43
N ALA A 275 -18.92 30.10 -1.70
CA ALA A 275 -18.77 28.72 -2.19
C ALA A 275 -17.50 27.99 -1.71
N ASP A 276 -16.55 28.68 -1.05
CA ASP A 276 -15.24 28.09 -0.67
C ASP A 276 -15.04 27.91 0.84
N ARG A 277 -16.05 28.14 1.69
CA ARG A 277 -15.91 27.98 3.16
C ARG A 277 -16.97 27.15 3.89
N GLN A 278 -17.97 26.58 3.21
CA GLN A 278 -19.03 25.85 3.93
C GLN A 278 -19.73 24.77 3.12
N ALA A 279 -18.96 23.81 2.58
CA ALA A 279 -19.49 22.48 2.25
C ALA A 279 -19.28 21.53 3.45
N GLY A 280 -19.72 21.98 4.63
CA GLY A 280 -19.84 21.18 5.83
C GLY A 280 -21.11 20.33 5.76
N GLU A 281 -20.93 19.06 6.07
CA GLU A 281 -21.87 18.18 6.78
C GLU A 281 -23.37 18.20 6.43
N MET A 282 -23.89 16.99 6.20
CA MET A 282 -25.31 16.63 6.32
C MET A 282 -26.26 17.20 5.24
N GLY A 283 -26.32 16.55 4.07
CA GLY A 283 -27.50 16.73 3.21
C GLY A 283 -27.53 15.97 1.89
N CYS A 284 -26.37 15.70 1.28
CA CYS A 284 -26.32 15.16 -0.09
C CYS A 284 -26.61 13.65 -0.20
N GLY A 285 -26.17 12.82 0.76
CA GLY A 285 -26.18 11.36 0.62
C GLY A 285 -27.56 10.70 0.46
N ARG A 286 -28.60 11.21 1.15
CA ARG A 286 -29.93 10.55 1.17
C ARG A 286 -30.73 10.73 -0.12
N ARG A 287 -30.58 11.86 -0.83
CA ARG A 287 -31.30 12.12 -2.10
C ARG A 287 -30.68 11.37 -3.29
N ILE A 288 -29.38 11.06 -3.23
CA ILE A 288 -28.65 10.36 -4.30
C ILE A 288 -29.04 8.87 -4.35
N LYS A 289 -29.16 8.19 -3.19
CA LYS A 289 -29.62 6.78 -3.11
C LYS A 289 -31.03 6.54 -3.68
N ARG A 290 -31.92 7.56 -3.66
CA ARG A 290 -33.27 7.47 -4.25
C ARG A 290 -33.28 7.59 -5.78
N ARG A 291 -32.36 8.36 -6.38
CA ARG A 291 -32.33 8.60 -7.84
C ARG A 291 -31.50 7.59 -8.63
N LEU A 292 -30.43 7.02 -8.06
CA LEU A 292 -29.68 5.92 -8.67
C LEU A 292 -30.56 4.68 -8.90
N ARG A 293 -31.48 4.37 -7.96
CA ARG A 293 -32.49 3.31 -8.13
C ARG A 293 -33.43 3.56 -9.31
N CYS A 294 -33.81 4.82 -9.55
CA CYS A 294 -34.80 5.16 -10.57
C CYS A 294 -34.23 5.09 -12.01
N ARG A 295 -32.95 5.41 -12.23
CA ARG A 295 -32.33 5.37 -13.57
C ARG A 295 -31.84 4.00 -14.00
N CYS A 296 -31.39 3.14 -13.08
CA CYS A 296 -31.02 1.75 -13.43
C CYS A 296 -32.22 0.93 -13.91
N LEU A 297 -33.43 1.18 -13.38
CA LEU A 297 -34.65 0.51 -13.84
C LEU A 297 -35.07 0.92 -15.26
N HIS A 298 -34.79 2.16 -15.68
CA HIS A 298 -35.18 2.62 -17.02
C HIS A 298 -34.25 2.14 -18.15
N ARG A 299 -33.02 1.69 -17.85
CA ARG A 299 -32.12 1.13 -18.85
C ARG A 299 -32.32 -0.37 -19.11
N ARG A 300 -32.91 -1.12 -18.16
CA ARG A 300 -33.24 -2.55 -18.36
C ARG A 300 -34.54 -2.79 -19.15
N GLY A 301 -35.30 -1.74 -19.47
CA GLY A 301 -36.59 -1.83 -20.19
C GLY A 301 -36.56 -1.46 -21.67
N ARG A 302 -35.39 -1.26 -22.29
CA ARG A 302 -35.28 -0.96 -23.73
C ARG A 302 -34.30 -1.90 -24.43
N THR A 303 -34.65 -3.17 -24.48
CA THR A 303 -34.11 -4.14 -25.45
C THR A 303 -35.26 -5.01 -25.94
N ALA A 304 -36.03 -4.48 -26.89
CA ALA A 304 -36.84 -5.20 -27.88
C ALA A 304 -37.77 -4.18 -28.53
N GLY A 305 -37.50 -3.82 -29.78
CA GLY A 305 -38.33 -2.89 -30.52
C GLY A 305 -37.68 -2.47 -31.82
N ASP A 306 -38.04 -3.20 -32.87
CA ASP A 306 -38.46 -2.60 -34.14
C ASP A 306 -37.34 -2.22 -35.12
N GLN A 307 -36.99 -3.16 -36.00
CA GLN A 307 -36.50 -2.84 -37.34
C GLN A 307 -37.62 -3.15 -38.33
N GLY A 308 -38.21 -2.08 -38.86
CA GLY A 308 -39.21 -2.14 -39.92
C GLY A 308 -38.59 -2.57 -41.25
N GLY A 309 -39.28 -3.50 -41.92
CA GLY A 309 -39.16 -3.74 -43.36
C GLY A 309 -40.43 -3.25 -44.05
N ASN A 310 -40.40 -2.00 -44.53
CA ASN A 310 -41.45 -1.42 -45.35
C ASN A 310 -41.13 -1.71 -46.83
N ALA A 311 -41.75 -2.75 -47.39
CA ALA A 311 -41.79 -2.97 -48.84
C ALA A 311 -43.22 -2.69 -49.32
N GLY A 312 -43.39 -1.53 -49.96
CA GLY A 312 -44.64 -1.15 -50.60
C GLY A 312 -44.92 -2.03 -51.80
N ALA A 313 -46.01 -2.78 -51.74
CA ALA A 313 -46.64 -3.44 -52.88
C ALA A 313 -48.03 -2.83 -53.06
N ALA A 314 -48.14 -1.87 -53.97
CA ALA A 314 -49.40 -1.42 -54.54
C ALA A 314 -49.24 -1.55 -56.06
N ASP A 315 -49.75 -2.65 -56.61
CA ASP A 315 -49.99 -2.74 -58.05
C ASP A 315 -51.23 -3.58 -58.35
N LEU A 316 -51.84 -3.25 -59.48
CA LEU A 316 -53.24 -3.34 -59.84
C LEU A 316 -53.82 -4.77 -59.94
N GLN A 317 -55.08 -4.91 -59.50
CA GLN A 317 -55.99 -5.93 -60.02
C GLN A 317 -56.43 -5.59 -61.46
N PRO A 318 -56.57 -6.57 -62.35
CA PRO A 318 -57.54 -6.49 -63.42
C PRO A 318 -58.72 -7.45 -63.20
N ARG A 319 -59.91 -6.88 -63.35
CA ARG A 319 -61.20 -7.57 -63.43
C ARG A 319 -61.22 -8.55 -64.61
N ARG A 320 -61.70 -9.78 -64.41
CA ARG A 320 -62.22 -10.63 -65.49
C ARG A 320 -63.74 -10.46 -65.58
N PRO A 321 -64.35 -10.37 -66.77
CA PRO A 321 -65.78 -10.53 -66.95
C PRO A 321 -66.19 -11.99 -67.10
N ALA A 322 -67.48 -12.22 -66.91
CA ALA A 322 -68.18 -13.49 -66.79
C ALA A 322 -68.11 -14.42 -68.01
N ARG A 323 -68.14 -15.72 -67.72
CA ARG A 323 -69.11 -16.68 -68.25
C ARG A 323 -69.49 -17.65 -67.14
#